data_AF-A0A951KYE2-F1
#
_entry.id   AF-A0A951KYE2-F1
#
_cell.length_a   1.000
_cell.length_b   1.000
_cell.length_c   1.000
_cell.angle_alpha   90.00
_cell.angle_beta   90.00
_cell.angle_gamma   90.00
#
_symmetry.space_group_name_H-M   'P 1'
#
loop_
_entity.id
_entity.type
_entity.pdbx_description
1 polymer ?
#
loop_
_entity_poly.entity_id
_entity_poly.type
_entity_poly.pdbx_seq_one_letter_code
_entity_poly.pdbx_strand_id
1 'polypeptide(L)'
;MTAKDARVIVYAQPTGIDPYSGGSLTTYYACLRPDGRPVAIGQSATSGGEYPGNVEMQDLRIAGSFVTDESAAGFASAAGCSKYEPAPKCNNIVKYWVEIADVATRRTVKVFVSGPVSSLALSPAGAAAWVAPTPASGSSSSSNSTLYAVIVHSGGHGSLSGRPATLGSGQTISSVSFAG
;
A
#
# COMPACT_ATOMS: atom_id res chain seq x y z
N MET A 1 1.07 -2.12 -29.62
CA MET A 1 2.31 -2.31 -28.85
C MET A 1 2.15 -3.56 -28.00
N THR A 2 2.88 -4.62 -28.31
CA THR A 2 2.89 -5.86 -27.51
C THR A 2 3.68 -5.61 -26.23
N ALA A 3 3.13 -5.97 -25.07
CA ALA A 3 3.67 -5.69 -23.72
C ALA A 3 5.03 -6.36 -23.37
N LYS A 4 5.72 -6.98 -24.33
CA LYS A 4 7.12 -7.45 -24.23
C LYS A 4 8.02 -6.28 -24.70
N ASP A 5 8.77 -5.50 -23.94
CA ASP A 5 9.26 -5.54 -22.57
C ASP A 5 9.26 -4.12 -22.01
N ALA A 6 8.12 -3.60 -21.56
CA ALA A 6 8.10 -2.31 -20.90
C ALA A 6 8.75 -2.48 -19.52
N ARG A 7 10.03 -2.12 -19.38
CA ARG A 7 10.76 -2.24 -18.11
C ARG A 7 10.36 -1.08 -17.19
N VAL A 8 9.73 -1.41 -16.06
CA VAL A 8 9.48 -0.45 -14.98
C VAL A 8 10.76 -0.29 -14.15
N ILE A 9 11.16 0.96 -13.87
CA ILE A 9 12.12 1.29 -12.81
C ILE A 9 11.33 1.81 -11.62
N VAL A 10 11.74 1.39 -10.43
CA VAL A 10 11.39 2.06 -9.19
C VAL A 10 12.63 2.75 -8.63
N TYR A 11 12.50 4.00 -8.22
CA TYR A 11 13.57 4.77 -7.57
C TYR A 11 13.02 5.59 -6.42
N ALA A 12 13.89 5.95 -5.49
CA ALA A 12 13.54 6.74 -4.32
C ALA A 12 14.16 8.13 -4.42
N GLN A 13 13.45 9.15 -3.95
CA GLN A 13 13.95 10.52 -3.87
C GLN A 13 13.66 11.11 -2.48
N PRO A 14 14.65 11.73 -1.81
CA PRO A 14 14.39 12.50 -0.62
C PRO A 14 13.45 13.67 -0.95
N THR A 15 12.33 13.75 -0.25
CA THR A 15 11.28 14.76 -0.49
C THR A 15 11.10 15.73 0.65
N GLY A 16 11.77 15.52 1.79
CA GLY A 16 11.83 16.50 2.86
C GLY A 16 11.98 15.87 4.24
N ILE A 17 11.31 16.50 5.21
CA ILE A 17 11.24 16.05 6.60
C ILE A 17 9.76 15.83 6.93
N ASP A 18 9.45 14.69 7.55
CA ASP A 18 8.10 14.41 8.05
C ASP A 18 7.78 15.35 9.23
N PRO A 19 6.68 16.12 9.16
CA PRO A 19 6.38 17.17 10.14
C PRO A 19 6.03 16.63 11.54
N TYR A 20 5.77 15.32 11.67
CA TYR A 20 5.35 14.71 12.93
C TYR A 20 6.50 14.01 13.66
N SER A 21 7.37 13.34 12.92
CA SER A 21 8.51 12.57 13.46
C SER A 21 9.83 13.32 13.38
N GLY A 22 9.95 14.35 12.53
CA GLY A 22 11.23 14.98 12.21
C GLY A 22 12.15 14.07 11.37
N GLY A 23 11.66 12.92 10.93
CA GLY A 23 12.37 11.94 10.12
C GLY A 23 12.55 12.39 8.67
N SER A 24 13.58 11.88 7.98
CA SER A 24 13.75 12.18 6.55
C SER A 24 12.70 11.44 5.74
N LEU A 25 11.91 12.19 4.97
CA LEU A 25 10.87 11.67 4.10
C LEU A 25 11.46 11.36 2.72
N THR A 26 11.20 10.15 2.25
CA THR A 26 11.57 9.64 0.93
C THR A 26 10.30 9.24 0.18
N THR A 27 10.12 9.77 -1.04
CA THR A 27 9.03 9.34 -1.94
C THR A 27 9.59 8.37 -2.96
N TYR A 28 8.89 7.26 -3.17
CA TYR A 28 9.19 6.27 -4.20
C TYR A 28 8.40 6.58 -5.46
N TYR A 29 9.08 6.45 -6.59
CA TYR A 29 8.52 6.71 -7.90
C TYR A 29 8.70 5.50 -8.81
N ALA A 30 7.73 5.27 -9.68
CA ALA A 30 7.81 4.29 -10.76
C ALA A 30 7.75 4.98 -12.13
N CYS A 31 8.57 4.54 -13.09
CA CYS A 31 8.54 5.03 -14.48
C CYS A 31 8.83 3.91 -15.49
N LEU A 32 8.25 4.00 -16.69
CA LEU A 32 8.57 3.11 -17.82
C LEU A 32 9.87 3.59 -18.50
N ARG A 33 10.80 2.66 -18.79
CA ARG A 33 12.00 3.02 -19.56
C ARG A 33 11.72 3.24 -21.05
N PRO A 34 12.54 4.08 -21.73
CA PRO A 34 13.48 5.05 -21.14
C PRO A 34 12.82 6.39 -20.77
N ASP A 35 11.68 6.73 -21.38
CA ASP A 35 11.14 8.10 -21.40
C ASP A 35 9.82 8.29 -20.62
N GLY A 36 9.47 7.33 -19.75
CA GLY A 36 8.28 7.42 -18.91
C GLY A 36 8.42 8.52 -17.86
N ARG A 37 7.36 9.33 -17.68
CA ARG A 37 7.30 10.23 -16.53
C ARG A 37 7.10 9.41 -15.24
N PRO A 38 7.71 9.84 -14.13
CA PRO A 38 7.54 9.16 -12.87
C PRO A 38 6.14 9.36 -12.29
N VAL A 39 5.65 8.34 -11.60
CA VAL A 39 4.44 8.32 -10.80
C VAL A 39 4.85 8.03 -9.37
N ALA A 40 4.44 8.88 -8.41
CA ALA A 40 4.68 8.58 -7.00
C ALA A 40 3.83 7.36 -6.60
N ILE A 41 4.44 6.36 -5.98
CA ILE A 41 3.77 5.11 -5.61
C ILE A 41 3.61 4.95 -4.09
N GLY A 42 4.56 5.49 -3.31
CA GLY A 42 4.55 5.36 -1.86
C GLY A 42 5.58 6.28 -1.21
N GLN A 43 5.58 6.32 0.12
CA GLN A 43 6.51 7.14 0.90
C GLN A 43 7.04 6.37 2.11
N SER A 44 8.25 6.71 2.55
CA SER A 44 8.85 6.21 3.78
C SER A 44 9.53 7.35 4.52
N ALA A 45 9.32 7.41 5.83
CA ALA A 45 10.04 8.27 6.74
C ALA A 45 10.99 7.43 7.59
N THR A 46 12.28 7.79 7.63
CA THR A 46 13.20 7.22 8.62
C THR A 46 12.85 7.74 10.02
N SER A 47 12.97 6.91 11.07
CA SER A 47 12.67 7.36 12.43
C SER A 47 13.53 8.55 12.84
N GLY A 48 12.91 9.67 13.22
CA GLY A 48 13.58 10.77 13.91
C GLY A 48 13.87 10.36 15.36
N GLY A 49 14.93 10.90 15.96
CA GLY A 49 15.56 10.42 17.21
C GLY A 49 14.69 10.25 18.47
N GLU A 50 13.39 10.54 18.43
CA GLU A 50 12.44 10.30 19.52
C GLU A 50 11.11 9.64 19.09
N TYR A 51 10.79 9.60 17.79
CA TYR A 51 9.53 9.08 17.28
C TYR A 51 9.75 8.25 16.00
N PRO A 52 9.11 7.06 15.89
CA PRO A 52 9.18 6.28 14.66
C PRO A 52 8.69 7.11 13.46
N GLY A 53 9.17 6.78 12.27
CA GLY A 53 8.74 7.44 11.04
C GLY A 53 7.22 7.38 10.89
N ASN A 54 6.61 8.46 10.42
CA ASN A 54 5.15 8.56 10.39
C ASN A 54 4.52 7.93 9.14
N VAL A 55 5.30 7.63 8.10
CA VAL A 55 4.84 6.99 6.87
C VAL A 55 5.81 5.87 6.50
N GLU A 56 5.31 4.71 6.09
CA GLU A 56 6.14 3.57 5.74
C GLU A 56 5.57 2.83 4.53
N MET A 57 6.47 2.40 3.66
CA MET A 57 6.20 1.49 2.54
C MET A 57 6.67 0.09 2.97
N GLN A 58 5.81 -0.91 2.86
CA GLN A 58 6.00 -2.20 3.53
C GLN A 58 6.19 -3.38 2.57
N ASP A 59 5.39 -3.47 1.49
CA ASP A 59 5.50 -4.58 0.53
C ASP A 59 5.30 -4.09 -0.91
N LEU A 60 6.38 -4.00 -1.69
CA LEU A 60 6.38 -3.55 -3.09
C LEU A 60 6.30 -4.74 -4.06
N ARG A 61 5.38 -4.66 -5.03
CA ARG A 61 5.26 -5.61 -6.15
C ARG A 61 5.22 -4.88 -7.49
N ILE A 62 5.80 -5.52 -8.51
CA ILE A 62 5.86 -5.01 -9.89
C ILE A 62 5.44 -6.13 -10.84
N ALA A 63 4.52 -5.85 -11.76
CA ALA A 63 4.07 -6.80 -12.77
C ALA A 63 3.64 -6.06 -14.05
N GLY A 64 4.35 -6.31 -15.16
CA GLY A 64 4.12 -5.57 -16.41
C GLY A 64 4.35 -4.07 -16.22
N SER A 65 3.36 -3.24 -16.56
CA SER A 65 3.38 -1.78 -16.34
C SER A 65 2.75 -1.36 -15.01
N PHE A 66 2.35 -2.30 -14.17
CA PHE A 66 1.72 -2.02 -12.88
C PHE A 66 2.72 -2.16 -11.75
N VAL A 67 2.54 -1.30 -10.75
CA VAL A 67 3.26 -1.35 -9.47
C VAL A 67 2.22 -1.28 -8.37
N THR A 68 2.41 -2.03 -7.29
CA THR A 68 1.60 -1.86 -6.09
C THR A 68 2.48 -1.89 -4.87
N ASP A 69 2.10 -1.12 -3.86
CA ASP A 69 2.68 -1.24 -2.53
C ASP A 69 1.62 -1.21 -1.44
N GLU A 70 1.96 -1.84 -0.32
CA GLU A 70 1.35 -1.52 0.96
C GLU A 70 2.08 -0.31 1.56
N SER A 71 1.30 0.69 1.96
CA SER A 71 1.77 1.84 2.70
C SER A 71 0.93 2.05 3.97
N ALA A 72 1.55 2.62 5.00
CA ALA A 72 0.87 3.01 6.22
C ALA A 72 1.31 4.40 6.70
N ALA A 73 0.44 5.07 7.45
CA ALA A 73 0.77 6.31 8.12
C ALA A 73 0.13 6.43 9.51
N GLY A 74 0.70 7.29 10.36
CA GLY A 74 0.19 7.61 11.69
C GLY A 74 0.93 6.91 12.84
N PHE A 75 2.08 6.28 12.59
CA PHE A 75 2.86 5.60 13.63
C PHE A 75 3.37 6.55 14.71
N ALA A 76 3.86 7.74 14.33
CA ALA A 76 4.30 8.75 15.29
C ALA A 76 3.12 9.22 16.17
N SER A 77 1.97 9.46 15.54
CA SER A 77 0.73 9.83 16.23
C SER A 77 0.23 8.72 17.17
N ALA A 78 0.32 7.46 16.76
CA ALA A 78 -0.04 6.31 17.58
C ALA A 78 0.89 6.17 18.80
N ALA A 79 2.20 6.33 18.58
CA ALA A 79 3.20 6.33 19.66
C ALA A 79 2.97 7.49 20.64
N GLY A 80 2.70 8.70 20.15
CA GLY A 80 2.35 9.85 20.97
C GLY A 80 1.08 9.63 21.79
N CYS A 81 0.02 9.08 21.18
CA CYS A 81 -1.22 8.72 21.87
C CYS A 81 -0.98 7.70 22.98
N SER A 82 -0.16 6.66 22.71
CA SER A 82 0.12 5.59 23.67
C SER A 82 0.79 6.04 24.97
N LYS A 83 1.40 7.23 24.99
CA LYS A 83 1.93 7.85 26.21
C LYS A 83 0.84 8.26 27.21
N TYR A 84 -0.36 8.57 26.72
CA TYR A 84 -1.45 9.12 27.51
C TYR A 84 -2.66 8.17 27.62
N GLU A 85 -2.86 7.31 26.63
CA GLU A 85 -3.96 6.34 26.59
C GLU A 85 -3.46 4.97 26.13
N PRO A 86 -3.70 3.87 26.86
CA PRO A 86 -3.26 2.55 26.42
C PRO A 86 -4.08 2.03 25.23
N ALA A 87 -3.52 1.03 24.54
CA ALA A 87 -4.24 0.26 23.53
C ALA A 87 -5.56 -0.32 24.10
N PRO A 88 -6.64 -0.44 23.29
CA PRO A 88 -6.67 -0.32 21.83
C PRO A 88 -7.03 1.07 21.27
N LYS A 89 -7.30 2.08 22.12
CA LYS A 89 -7.81 3.39 21.67
C LYS A 89 -6.91 4.10 20.65
N CYS A 90 -5.59 3.89 20.72
CA CYS A 90 -4.61 4.49 19.82
C CYS A 90 -4.33 3.67 18.56
N ASN A 91 -4.77 2.41 18.48
CA ASN A 91 -4.44 1.51 17.36
C ASN A 91 -5.13 1.90 16.05
N ASN A 92 -6.26 2.62 16.15
CA ASN A 92 -7.04 3.09 15.01
C ASN A 92 -6.44 4.35 14.32
N ILE A 93 -5.37 4.92 14.90
CA ILE A 93 -4.67 6.10 14.37
C ILE A 93 -3.86 5.70 13.14
N VAL A 94 -3.24 4.52 13.17
CA VAL A 94 -2.50 4.01 12.02
C VAL A 94 -3.48 3.65 10.91
N LYS A 95 -3.28 4.23 9.74
CA LYS A 95 -4.04 3.96 8.53
C LYS A 95 -3.17 3.18 7.56
N TYR A 96 -3.74 2.12 6.99
CA TYR A 96 -3.11 1.27 6.01
C TYR A 96 -3.86 1.39 4.68
N TRP A 97 -3.12 1.37 3.57
CA TRP A 97 -3.70 1.28 2.24
C TRP A 97 -2.78 0.51 1.31
N VAL A 98 -3.39 -0.11 0.30
CA VAL A 98 -2.67 -0.62 -0.87
C VAL A 98 -2.76 0.46 -1.94
N GLU A 99 -1.63 0.98 -2.38
CA GLU A 99 -1.53 1.86 -3.55
C GLU A 99 -1.24 1.03 -4.79
N ILE A 100 -1.96 1.29 -5.88
CA ILE A 100 -1.75 0.63 -7.18
C ILE A 100 -1.52 1.73 -8.21
N ALA A 101 -0.42 1.63 -8.94
CA ALA A 101 -0.03 2.53 -10.00
C ALA A 101 -0.04 1.81 -11.36
N ASP A 102 -0.68 2.44 -12.34
CA ASP A 102 -0.50 2.14 -13.75
C ASP A 102 0.51 3.13 -14.31
N VAL A 103 1.74 2.65 -14.54
CA VAL A 103 2.84 3.49 -15.00
C VAL A 103 2.65 3.89 -16.47
N ALA A 104 1.92 3.10 -17.26
CA ALA A 104 1.62 3.43 -18.64
C ALA A 104 0.66 4.61 -18.74
N THR A 105 -0.39 4.62 -17.94
CA THR A 105 -1.37 5.71 -17.91
C THR A 105 -1.02 6.84 -16.94
N ARG A 106 0.01 6.64 -16.12
CA ARG A 106 0.54 7.59 -15.11
C ARG A 106 -0.46 7.94 -14.03
N ARG A 107 -1.14 6.92 -13.50
CA ARG A 107 -2.24 7.10 -12.55
C ARG A 107 -2.08 6.17 -11.37
N THR A 108 -2.59 6.57 -10.22
CA THR A 108 -2.66 5.74 -9.02
C THR A 108 -4.07 5.64 -8.47
N VAL A 109 -4.29 4.62 -7.65
CA VAL A 109 -5.45 4.47 -6.79
C VAL A 109 -5.00 3.97 -5.43
N LYS A 110 -5.58 4.54 -4.36
CA LYS A 110 -5.39 4.08 -2.98
C LYS A 110 -6.61 3.29 -2.54
N VAL A 111 -6.39 2.08 -2.04
CA VAL A 111 -7.42 1.22 -1.48
C VAL A 111 -7.14 1.05 0.01
N PHE A 112 -7.96 1.67 0.86
CA PHE A 112 -7.81 1.55 2.32
C PHE A 112 -8.06 0.12 2.78
N VAL A 113 -7.22 -0.36 3.69
CA VAL A 113 -7.29 -1.70 4.27
C VAL A 113 -7.40 -1.62 5.79
N SER A 114 -7.94 -2.66 6.40
CA SER A 114 -8.28 -2.72 7.83
C SER A 114 -7.07 -2.83 8.76
N GLY A 115 -5.89 -3.13 8.22
CA GLY A 115 -4.67 -3.35 8.98
C GLY A 115 -3.52 -3.78 8.06
N PRO A 116 -2.38 -4.21 8.64
CA PRO A 116 -1.21 -4.59 7.86
C PRO A 116 -1.51 -5.78 6.96
N VAL A 117 -1.04 -5.74 5.72
CA VAL A 117 -1.21 -6.81 4.74
C VAL A 117 -0.20 -7.91 5.02
N SER A 118 -0.65 -9.17 5.12
CA SER A 118 0.25 -10.31 5.32
C SER A 118 0.75 -10.93 4.01
N SER A 119 0.09 -10.63 2.89
CA SER A 119 0.50 -11.07 1.56
C SER A 119 -0.13 -10.18 0.49
N LEU A 120 0.67 -9.75 -0.50
CA LEU A 120 0.26 -8.91 -1.62
C LEU A 120 0.71 -9.51 -2.96
N ALA A 121 -0.23 -9.58 -3.91
CA ALA A 121 -0.01 -10.07 -5.27
C ALA A 121 -0.49 -9.04 -6.30
N LEU A 122 0.20 -9.01 -7.45
CA LEU A 122 -0.14 -8.14 -8.58
C LEU A 122 -0.09 -8.93 -9.90
N SER A 123 -1.10 -8.75 -10.73
CA SER A 123 -1.20 -9.29 -12.07
C SER A 123 -0.75 -8.26 -13.12
N PRO A 124 -0.10 -8.67 -14.23
CA PRO A 124 0.16 -7.81 -15.38
C PRO A 124 -1.09 -7.18 -16.01
N ALA A 125 -2.28 -7.72 -15.71
CA ALA A 125 -3.57 -7.21 -16.20
C ALA A 125 -4.19 -6.10 -15.31
N GLY A 126 -3.48 -5.63 -14.28
CA GLY A 126 -4.01 -4.60 -13.37
C GLY A 126 -4.95 -5.15 -12.30
N ALA A 127 -4.84 -6.43 -11.95
CA ALA A 127 -5.50 -6.98 -10.78
C ALA A 127 -4.52 -7.05 -9.60
N ALA A 128 -4.95 -6.64 -8.41
CA ALA A 128 -4.20 -6.82 -7.17
C ALA A 128 -5.04 -7.63 -6.18
N ALA A 129 -4.39 -8.44 -5.38
CA ALA A 129 -5.04 -9.23 -4.34
C ALA A 129 -4.17 -9.24 -3.08
N TRP A 130 -4.81 -9.18 -1.92
CA TRP A 130 -4.10 -9.11 -0.64
C TRP A 130 -4.87 -9.75 0.50
N VAL A 131 -4.14 -10.12 1.54
CA VAL A 131 -4.69 -10.63 2.79
C VAL A 131 -4.54 -9.55 3.86
N ALA A 132 -5.66 -9.13 4.45
CA ALA A 132 -5.65 -8.18 5.56
C ALA A 132 -6.48 -8.73 6.75
N PRO A 133 -6.26 -8.23 7.97
CA PRO A 133 -7.06 -8.63 9.14
C PRO A 133 -8.54 -8.42 8.90
N THR A 134 -9.38 -9.39 9.28
CA THR A 134 -10.83 -9.21 9.19
C THR A 134 -11.25 -8.03 10.08
N PRO A 135 -12.02 -7.05 9.57
CA PRO A 135 -12.52 -5.96 10.39
C PRO A 135 -13.31 -6.52 11.58
N ALA A 136 -12.81 -6.28 12.80
CA ALA A 136 -13.44 -6.83 14.00
C ALA A 136 -14.86 -6.26 14.14
N SER A 137 -15.87 -7.13 14.04
CA SER A 137 -17.28 -6.78 14.31
C SER A 137 -17.68 -7.09 15.76
N GLY A 138 -16.71 -7.42 16.63
CA GLY A 138 -16.96 -7.85 17.99
C GLY A 138 -15.76 -8.61 18.56
N SER A 139 -15.54 -8.45 19.85
CA SER A 139 -14.44 -8.97 20.65
C SER A 139 -14.29 -10.50 20.53
N SER A 140 -13.57 -10.97 19.52
CA SER A 140 -13.17 -12.37 19.42
C SER A 140 -11.78 -12.48 18.80
N SER A 141 -10.89 -13.09 19.57
CA SER A 141 -9.44 -13.17 19.41
C SER A 141 -8.99 -14.26 18.43
N SER A 142 -9.79 -14.56 17.41
CA SER A 142 -9.34 -15.41 16.30
C SER A 142 -8.60 -14.53 15.28
N SER A 143 -7.38 -14.93 14.93
CA SER A 143 -6.56 -14.35 13.84
C SER A 143 -7.21 -14.56 12.46
N ASN A 144 -8.42 -14.03 12.28
CA ASN A 144 -9.17 -14.15 11.06
C ASN A 144 -8.60 -13.15 10.05
N SER A 145 -8.27 -13.69 8.88
CA SER A 145 -7.84 -12.90 7.74
C SER A 145 -8.92 -12.92 6.67
N THR A 146 -8.95 -11.85 5.87
CA THR A 146 -9.86 -11.71 4.74
C THR A 146 -9.03 -11.53 3.49
N LEU A 147 -9.32 -12.32 2.47
CA LEU A 147 -8.77 -12.17 1.13
C LEU A 147 -9.58 -11.13 0.37
N TYR A 148 -8.88 -10.09 -0.08
CA TYR A 148 -9.43 -9.05 -0.92
C TYR A 148 -8.80 -9.10 -2.31
N ALA A 149 -9.54 -8.66 -3.31
CA ALA A 149 -9.00 -8.41 -4.63
C ALA A 149 -9.65 -7.18 -5.26
N VAL A 150 -8.91 -6.51 -6.13
CA VAL A 150 -9.40 -5.40 -6.94
C VAL A 150 -8.86 -5.56 -8.35
N ILE A 151 -9.69 -5.25 -9.34
CA ILE A 151 -9.24 -5.01 -10.71
C ILE A 151 -9.30 -3.50 -10.91
N VAL A 152 -8.15 -2.89 -11.22
CA VAL A 152 -8.09 -1.46 -11.50
C VAL A 152 -8.38 -1.21 -12.97
N HIS A 153 -9.18 -0.20 -13.21
CA HIS A 153 -9.55 0.26 -14.54
C HIS A 153 -9.25 1.75 -14.63
N SER A 154 -9.05 2.26 -15.85
CA SER A 154 -9.03 3.70 -16.07
C SER A 154 -10.42 4.26 -15.72
N GLY A 155 -10.50 5.03 -14.63
CA GLY A 155 -11.65 5.87 -14.34
C GLY A 155 -11.74 7.02 -15.35
N GLY A 156 -12.97 7.51 -15.61
CA GLY A 156 -13.15 8.80 -16.25
C GLY A 156 -12.46 9.92 -15.44
N HIS A 157 -12.06 11.00 -16.10
CA HIS A 157 -11.35 12.15 -15.51
C HIS A 157 -9.97 11.86 -14.89
N GLY A 158 -9.16 11.00 -15.51
CA GLY A 158 -7.73 10.97 -15.18
C GLY A 158 -7.35 10.13 -13.96
N SER A 159 -8.27 9.38 -13.35
CA SER A 159 -7.99 8.52 -12.19
C SER A 159 -7.93 7.04 -12.58
N LEU A 160 -7.29 6.21 -11.75
CA LEU A 160 -7.59 4.79 -11.68
C LEU A 160 -8.75 4.59 -10.71
N SER A 161 -9.61 3.63 -10.99
CA SER A 161 -10.65 3.22 -10.07
C SER A 161 -10.73 1.71 -9.99
N GLY A 162 -11.08 1.23 -8.81
CA GLY A 162 -11.27 -0.17 -8.53
C GLY A 162 -11.98 -0.28 -7.20
N ARG A 163 -12.95 -1.18 -7.11
CA ARG A 163 -13.63 -1.46 -5.85
C ARG A 163 -13.12 -2.81 -5.33
N PRO A 164 -12.55 -2.87 -4.11
CA PRO A 164 -12.13 -4.14 -3.56
C PRO A 164 -13.35 -5.04 -3.34
N ALA A 165 -13.22 -6.30 -3.73
CA ALA A 165 -14.16 -7.37 -3.44
C ALA A 165 -13.54 -8.31 -2.39
N THR A 166 -14.39 -8.83 -1.50
CA THR A 166 -13.99 -9.92 -0.59
C THR A 166 -14.14 -11.23 -1.32
N LEU A 167 -13.06 -12.01 -1.42
CA LEU A 167 -13.05 -13.32 -2.07
C LEU A 167 -13.18 -14.47 -1.06
N GLY A 168 -12.77 -14.26 0.19
CA GLY A 168 -12.89 -15.25 1.27
C GLY A 168 -12.53 -14.66 2.62
N SER A 169 -13.00 -15.26 3.71
CA SER A 169 -12.73 -14.84 5.09
C SER A 169 -12.62 -16.03 6.05
N GLY A 170 -11.96 -15.81 7.19
CA GLY A 170 -11.93 -16.78 8.29
C GLY A 170 -10.98 -17.96 8.10
N GLN A 171 -10.11 -17.91 7.09
CA GLN A 171 -9.03 -18.89 6.89
C GLN A 171 -7.66 -18.24 7.10
N THR A 172 -6.66 -19.03 7.46
CA THR A 172 -5.26 -18.61 7.45
C THR A 172 -4.73 -18.69 6.02
N ILE A 173 -4.50 -17.54 5.40
CA ILE A 173 -3.96 -17.45 4.05
C ILE A 173 -2.50 -16.99 4.15
N SER A 174 -1.57 -17.86 3.78
CA SER A 174 -0.13 -17.60 3.90
C SER A 174 0.47 -16.92 2.68
N SER A 175 -0.18 -17.01 1.52
CA SER A 175 0.33 -16.45 0.26
C SER A 175 -0.79 -16.21 -0.73
N VAL A 176 -0.65 -15.16 -1.53
CA VAL A 176 -1.52 -14.85 -2.67
C VAL A 176 -0.66 -14.75 -3.92
N SER A 177 -1.16 -15.31 -5.03
CA SER A 177 -0.54 -15.20 -6.35
C SER A 177 -1.60 -15.32 -7.43
N PHE A 178 -1.38 -14.69 -8.59
CA PHE A 178 -2.17 -14.94 -9.78
C PHE A 178 -1.56 -16.08 -10.59
N ALA A 179 -2.38 -16.99 -11.11
CA ALA A 179 -1.94 -17.99 -12.07
C ALA A 179 -1.65 -17.29 -13.42
N GLY A 180 -0.46 -17.56 -13.98
CA GLY A 180 0.00 -17.02 -15.27
C GLY A 180 -0.42 -17.87 -16.45
#